data_AF-A0A0D0S0W1-F1
#
_entry.id   AF-A0A0D0S0W1-F1
#
_cell.length_a   1.000
_cell.length_b   1.000
_cell.length_c   1.000
_cell.angle_alpha   90.00
_cell.angle_beta   90.00
_cell.angle_gamma   90.00
#
_symmetry.space_group_name_H-M   'P 1'
#
loop_
_entity.id
_entity.type
_entity.pdbx_description
1 polymer ?
#
loop_
_entity_poly.entity_id
_entity_poly.type
_entity_poly.pdbx_seq_one_letter_code
_entity_poly.pdbx_strand_id
1 'polypeptide(L)'
;MRKQLHDLLYERIRHFFVSDVSDEEMERKRKLLAKRNAKLVKCEGKGTIIEKKHIAPYTFVRYVVHFRFFIWQSGWMYVEEQQEVREAVFEGRELVSHRLVLPTIETEQIEKKEERDDDERIRYTYDRLAAVRYAEIWWNDYNPAFHTFSVDCTNFVSQCLHAGGIPMMGYPNKTKGWWTRKNDWSYTWTVAHAFRWYLSGSKTGIQAIEKKSPEQLSLGDVICYDFQGDGRFDHTTIVVAKDKQGMPLVNAHTSNSRMRYWSYEDSTAYTSNIQYKFFHIIDHI
;
A
#
# COMPACT_ATOMS: atom_id res chain seq x y z
N MET A 1 25.24 -4.61 -18.69
CA MET A 1 23.76 -4.55 -18.49
C MET A 1 23.21 -5.70 -17.63
N ARG A 2 22.77 -6.85 -18.17
CA ARG A 2 22.05 -7.89 -17.37
C ARG A 2 22.82 -8.38 -16.13
N LYS A 3 24.12 -8.69 -16.28
CA LYS A 3 24.98 -9.09 -15.16
C LYS A 3 25.04 -8.00 -14.07
N GLN A 4 25.28 -6.75 -14.45
CA GLN A 4 25.32 -5.63 -13.50
C GLN A 4 23.99 -5.44 -12.75
N LEU A 5 22.84 -5.60 -13.41
CA LEU A 5 21.54 -5.55 -12.73
C LEU A 5 21.34 -6.73 -11.77
N HIS A 6 21.84 -7.91 -12.12
CA HIS A 6 21.82 -9.07 -11.24
C HIS A 6 22.71 -8.84 -10.01
N ASP A 7 23.92 -8.32 -10.20
CA ASP A 7 24.88 -8.02 -9.13
C ASP A 7 24.30 -6.95 -8.18
N LEU A 8 23.66 -5.89 -8.72
CA LEU A 8 22.95 -4.88 -7.93
C LEU A 8 21.84 -5.48 -7.06
N LEU A 9 21.03 -6.38 -7.63
CA LEU A 9 19.96 -7.05 -6.90
C LEU A 9 20.53 -7.98 -5.82
N TYR A 10 21.59 -8.71 -6.14
CA TYR A 10 22.25 -9.61 -5.21
C TYR A 10 22.83 -8.86 -4.01
N GLU A 11 23.54 -7.75 -4.23
CA GLU A 11 24.04 -6.89 -3.15
C GLU A 11 22.88 -6.31 -2.32
N ARG A 12 21.79 -5.85 -2.96
CA ARG A 12 20.58 -5.38 -2.25
C ARG A 12 19.98 -6.47 -1.34
N ILE A 13 19.92 -7.72 -1.79
CA ILE A 13 19.45 -8.86 -0.98
C ILE A 13 20.38 -9.10 0.22
N ARG A 14 21.70 -9.04 0.02
CA ARG A 14 22.69 -9.25 1.10
C ARG A 14 22.59 -8.18 2.18
N HIS A 15 22.35 -6.93 1.79
CA HIS A 15 22.25 -5.83 2.73
C HIS A 15 21.14 -5.97 3.77
N PHE A 16 20.08 -6.77 3.51
CA PHE A 16 19.08 -7.10 4.52
C PHE A 16 19.63 -7.92 5.71
N PHE A 17 20.84 -8.47 5.60
CA PHE A 17 21.46 -9.32 6.63
C PHE A 17 22.71 -8.71 7.29
N VAL A 18 23.22 -7.58 6.79
CA VAL A 18 24.48 -6.98 7.25
C VAL A 18 24.20 -5.71 8.07
N SER A 19 25.03 -5.43 9.09
CA SER A 19 24.87 -4.29 9.98
C SER A 19 25.33 -2.95 9.41
N ASP A 20 26.34 -2.98 8.54
CA ASP A 20 27.12 -1.79 8.16
C ASP A 20 26.70 -1.26 6.78
N VAL A 21 25.40 -1.13 6.56
CA VAL A 21 24.86 -0.68 5.27
C VAL A 21 24.37 0.76 5.42
N SER A 22 24.73 1.63 4.48
CA SER A 22 24.25 3.02 4.40
C SER A 22 22.79 3.16 3.92
N ASP A 23 22.04 2.06 3.78
CA ASP A 23 20.67 2.04 3.28
C ASP A 23 19.70 2.05 4.47
N GLU A 24 19.18 3.24 4.78
CA GLU A 24 18.32 3.47 5.94
C GLU A 24 17.04 2.63 5.91
N GLU A 25 16.49 2.31 4.73
CA GLU A 25 15.26 1.52 4.58
C GLU A 25 15.45 0.12 5.18
N MET A 26 16.57 -0.52 4.84
CA MET A 26 16.91 -1.86 5.31
C MET A 26 17.26 -1.88 6.78
N GLU A 27 17.94 -0.83 7.25
CA GLU A 27 18.23 -0.67 8.67
C GLU A 27 16.93 -0.54 9.46
N ARG A 28 15.96 0.28 8.99
CA ARG A 28 14.64 0.39 9.60
C ARG A 28 13.91 -0.94 9.59
N LYS A 29 13.93 -1.71 8.49
CA LYS A 29 13.32 -3.05 8.44
C LYS A 29 13.92 -4.02 9.46
N ARG A 30 15.25 -4.03 9.61
CA ARG A 30 15.94 -4.87 10.60
C ARG A 30 15.62 -4.46 12.03
N LYS A 31 15.67 -3.16 12.35
CA LYS A 31 15.29 -2.62 13.66
C LYS A 31 13.83 -2.93 13.99
N LEU A 32 12.96 -2.79 12.99
CA LEU A 32 11.54 -3.12 13.11
C LEU A 32 11.38 -4.60 13.45
N LEU A 33 11.95 -5.53 12.68
CA LEU A 33 11.91 -6.97 12.98
C LEU A 33 12.43 -7.30 14.39
N ALA A 34 13.53 -6.68 14.83
CA ALA A 34 14.04 -6.87 16.18
C ALA A 34 13.05 -6.41 17.26
N LYS A 35 12.41 -5.25 17.10
CA LYS A 35 11.42 -4.67 18.04
C LYS A 35 10.20 -5.60 18.27
N ARG A 36 9.86 -6.42 17.29
CA ARG A 36 8.73 -7.38 17.27
C ARG A 36 9.17 -8.82 17.60
N ASN A 37 10.39 -9.04 18.07
CA ASN A 37 10.95 -10.38 18.29
C ASN A 37 10.78 -11.28 17.05
N ALA A 38 10.90 -10.68 15.87
CA ALA A 38 10.80 -11.34 14.57
C ALA A 38 12.19 -11.38 13.92
N LYS A 39 12.43 -12.42 13.12
CA LYS A 39 13.71 -12.64 12.45
C LYS A 39 13.49 -12.85 10.96
N LEU A 40 14.22 -12.10 10.14
CA LEU A 40 14.35 -12.41 8.72
C LEU A 40 15.23 -13.66 8.57
N VAL A 41 14.64 -14.76 8.09
CA VAL A 41 15.33 -16.04 7.87
C VAL A 41 15.94 -16.08 6.48
N LYS A 42 15.22 -15.59 5.48
CA LYS A 42 15.62 -15.60 4.08
C LYS A 42 15.00 -14.40 3.36
N CYS A 43 15.73 -13.87 2.38
CA CYS A 43 15.20 -12.92 1.41
C CYS A 43 15.47 -13.46 0.00
N GLU A 44 14.44 -13.49 -0.84
CA GLU A 44 14.56 -13.75 -2.27
C GLU A 44 14.22 -12.46 -3.03
N GLY A 45 14.92 -12.21 -4.13
CA GLY A 45 14.62 -11.09 -5.03
C GLY A 45 14.61 -11.56 -6.48
N LYS A 46 13.58 -11.18 -7.24
CA LYS A 46 13.46 -11.45 -8.67
C LYS A 46 13.28 -10.15 -9.44
N GLY A 47 14.24 -9.83 -10.31
CA GLY A 47 14.17 -8.70 -11.23
C GLY A 47 13.53 -9.09 -12.57
N THR A 48 12.55 -8.31 -13.04
CA THR A 48 11.89 -8.48 -14.35
C THR A 48 11.92 -7.16 -15.11
N ILE A 49 12.54 -7.14 -16.29
CA ILE A 49 12.57 -5.94 -17.15
C ILE A 49 11.18 -5.70 -17.70
N ILE A 50 10.66 -4.49 -17.50
CA ILE A 50 9.35 -4.06 -18.00
C ILE A 50 9.48 -3.10 -19.19
N GLU A 51 10.58 -2.35 -19.28
CA GLU A 51 10.80 -1.40 -20.36
C GLU A 51 12.29 -1.22 -20.63
N LYS A 52 12.65 -1.05 -21.90
CA LYS A 52 13.99 -0.65 -22.34
C LYS A 52 13.88 0.41 -23.42
N LYS A 53 14.46 1.59 -23.16
CA LYS A 53 14.51 2.74 -24.08
C LYS A 53 15.95 3.10 -24.39
N HIS A 54 16.26 3.35 -25.66
CA HIS A 54 17.59 3.78 -26.09
C HIS A 54 17.51 5.21 -26.63
N ILE A 55 18.26 6.12 -26.02
CA ILE A 55 18.36 7.53 -26.40
C ILE A 55 19.85 7.85 -26.33
N ALA A 56 20.53 7.78 -27.48
CA ALA A 56 21.99 7.86 -27.54
C ALA A 56 22.55 9.08 -26.76
N PRO A 57 23.61 8.91 -25.95
CA PRO A 57 24.40 7.68 -25.74
C PRO A 57 23.83 6.71 -24.70
N TYR A 58 22.64 7.01 -24.15
CA TYR A 58 22.08 6.33 -22.98
C TYR A 58 21.11 5.19 -23.32
N THR A 59 21.06 4.20 -22.43
CA THR A 59 20.05 3.15 -22.41
C THR A 59 19.37 3.14 -21.04
N PHE A 60 18.07 3.40 -21.03
CA PHE A 60 17.22 3.37 -19.86
C PHE A 60 16.55 2.01 -19.75
N VAL A 61 16.66 1.36 -18.60
CA VAL A 61 16.05 0.06 -18.32
C VAL A 61 15.19 0.20 -17.08
N ARG A 62 13.86 0.08 -17.23
CA ARG A 62 12.94 -0.03 -16.10
C ARG A 62 12.63 -1.49 -15.83
N TYR A 63 12.63 -1.86 -14.57
CA TYR A 63 12.39 -3.23 -14.13
C TYR A 63 11.68 -3.24 -12.78
N VAL A 64 10.90 -4.29 -12.55
CA VAL A 64 10.29 -4.58 -11.26
C VAL A 64 11.18 -5.53 -10.50
N VAL A 65 11.45 -5.23 -9.24
CA VAL A 65 12.05 -6.16 -8.29
C VAL A 65 10.94 -6.67 -7.38
N HIS A 66 10.73 -7.99 -7.35
CA HIS A 66 9.83 -8.64 -6.42
C HIS A 66 10.67 -9.29 -5.30
N PHE A 67 10.55 -8.77 -4.08
CA PHE A 67 11.14 -9.31 -2.87
C PHE A 67 10.18 -10.22 -2.12
N ARG A 68 10.72 -11.32 -1.57
CA ARG A 68 10.01 -12.22 -0.65
C ARG A 68 10.85 -12.37 0.62
N PHE A 69 10.30 -11.89 1.73
CA PHE A 69 10.92 -11.90 3.04
C PHE A 69 10.30 -13.02 3.88
N PHE A 70 11.10 -14.04 4.18
CA PHE A 70 10.68 -15.16 5.03
C PHE A 70 10.94 -14.79 6.48
N ILE A 71 9.88 -14.49 7.21
CA ILE A 71 9.95 -13.96 8.56
C ILE A 71 9.49 -15.03 9.55
N TRP A 72 10.33 -15.27 10.57
CA TRP A 72 10.02 -16.14 11.69
C TRP A 72 9.71 -15.31 12.93
N GLN A 73 8.60 -15.62 13.60
CA GLN A 73 8.19 -14.97 14.84
C GLN A 73 7.46 -15.98 15.72
N SER A 74 7.98 -16.25 16.92
CA SER A 74 7.31 -17.05 17.97
C SER A 74 6.72 -18.39 17.47
N GLY A 75 7.48 -19.20 16.73
CA GLY A 75 7.01 -20.50 16.23
C GLY A 75 6.22 -20.45 14.92
N TRP A 76 6.04 -19.27 14.34
CA TRP A 76 5.30 -19.07 13.10
C TRP A 76 6.17 -18.45 12.02
N MET A 77 5.97 -18.93 10.80
CA MET A 77 6.65 -18.44 9.61
C MET A 77 5.62 -17.85 8.67
N TYR A 78 5.92 -16.68 8.12
CA TYR A 78 5.13 -16.08 7.05
C TYR A 78 6.05 -15.43 6.02
N VAL A 79 5.48 -15.16 4.85
CA VAL A 79 6.18 -14.48 3.76
C VAL A 79 5.54 -13.12 3.58
N GLU A 80 6.31 -12.08 3.84
CA GLU A 80 6.02 -10.72 3.40
C GLU A 80 6.57 -10.53 1.98
N GLU A 81 5.79 -9.91 1.10
CA GLU A 81 6.20 -9.68 -0.29
C GLU A 81 6.11 -8.19 -0.63
N GLN A 82 7.03 -7.71 -1.46
CA GLN A 82 7.11 -6.31 -1.87
C GLN A 82 7.55 -6.20 -3.32
N GLN A 83 6.94 -5.31 -4.09
CA GLN A 83 7.39 -4.94 -5.43
C GLN A 83 7.90 -3.49 -5.46
N GLU A 84 9.06 -3.31 -6.09
CA GLU A 84 9.65 -2.00 -6.36
C GLU A 84 9.86 -1.83 -7.86
N VAL A 85 9.50 -0.67 -8.41
CA VAL A 85 9.90 -0.28 -9.77
C VAL A 85 11.21 0.46 -9.70
N ARG A 86 12.21 0.04 -10.47
CA ARG A 86 13.54 0.65 -10.51
C ARG A 86 13.93 1.01 -11.92
N GLU A 87 14.77 2.03 -12.04
CA GLU A 87 15.36 2.46 -13.29
C GLU A 87 16.88 2.40 -13.20
N ALA A 88 17.49 1.77 -14.19
CA ALA A 88 18.93 1.80 -14.42
C ALA A 88 19.24 2.52 -15.73
N VAL A 89 20.21 3.42 -15.69
CA VAL A 89 20.70 4.15 -16.85
C VAL A 89 22.10 3.63 -17.18
N PHE A 90 22.32 3.29 -18.43
CA PHE A 90 23.62 2.86 -18.94
C PHE A 90 24.13 3.83 -20.00
N GLU A 91 25.41 4.17 -19.95
CA GLU A 91 26.12 4.82 -21.04
C GLU A 91 27.02 3.77 -21.71
N GLY A 92 26.72 3.41 -22.96
CA GLY A 92 27.33 2.26 -23.60
C GLY A 92 27.08 0.95 -22.83
N ARG A 93 28.10 0.43 -22.13
CA ARG A 93 28.02 -0.81 -21.32
C ARG A 93 28.08 -0.58 -19.82
N GLU A 94 28.35 0.64 -19.38
CA GLU A 94 28.58 1.00 -17.98
C GLU A 94 27.30 1.52 -17.34
N LEU A 95 27.01 1.05 -16.13
CA LEU A 95 25.91 1.56 -15.33
C LEU A 95 26.29 2.93 -14.77
N VAL A 96 25.56 3.97 -15.17
CA VAL A 96 25.81 5.35 -14.70
C VAL A 96 24.85 5.78 -13.59
N SER A 97 23.66 5.20 -13.53
CA SER A 97 22.68 5.50 -12.48
C SER A 97 21.76 4.31 -12.23
N HIS A 98 21.34 4.15 -10.98
CA HIS A 98 20.35 3.18 -10.57
C HIS A 98 19.52 3.74 -9.40
N ARG A 99 18.19 3.82 -9.57
CA ARG A 99 17.30 4.44 -8.58
C ARG A 99 15.96 3.73 -8.46
N LEU A 100 15.35 3.86 -7.29
CA LEU A 100 13.93 3.55 -7.09
C LEU A 100 13.09 4.59 -7.85
N VAL A 101 12.05 4.13 -8.53
CA VAL A 101 11.06 4.99 -9.18
C VAL A 101 9.84 5.04 -8.28
N LEU A 102 9.61 6.19 -7.66
CA LEU A 102 8.37 6.46 -6.93
C LEU A 102 7.34 7.04 -7.91
N PRO A 103 6.05 6.66 -7.80
CA PRO A 103 5.01 7.31 -8.57
C PRO A 103 4.88 8.78 -8.14
N THR A 104 4.70 9.66 -9.11
CA THR A 104 4.44 11.09 -8.85
C THR A 104 3.07 11.23 -8.21
N ILE A 105 3.00 11.79 -7.02
CA ILE A 105 1.73 12.18 -6.39
C ILE A 105 1.32 13.50 -7.03
N GLU A 106 0.34 13.46 -7.94
CA GLU A 106 -0.32 14.69 -8.40
C GLU A 106 -1.26 15.19 -7.29
N THR A 107 -0.94 16.36 -6.75
CA THR A 107 -1.65 16.94 -5.62
C THR A 107 -2.87 17.69 -6.12
N GLU A 108 -4.03 17.03 -6.20
CA GLU A 108 -5.30 17.78 -6.27
C GLU A 108 -5.61 18.35 -4.88
N GLN A 109 -5.82 19.68 -4.83
CA GLN A 109 -6.31 20.38 -3.65
C GLN A 109 -7.84 20.21 -3.60
N ILE A 110 -8.34 19.60 -2.52
CA ILE A 110 -9.78 19.42 -2.32
C ILE A 110 -10.18 20.33 -1.16
N GLU A 111 -10.93 21.39 -1.46
CA GLU A 111 -11.55 22.25 -0.45
C GLU A 111 -12.83 21.60 0.10
N LYS A 112 -12.99 21.66 1.42
CA LYS A 112 -14.16 21.14 2.14
C LYS A 112 -15.35 22.08 1.91
N LYS A 113 -16.47 21.56 1.40
CA LYS A 113 -17.80 22.19 1.57
C LYS A 113 -18.62 21.35 2.54
N GLU A 114 -19.10 21.98 3.61
CA GLU A 114 -20.06 21.39 4.54
C GLU A 114 -21.47 21.51 3.96
N GLU A 115 -22.04 20.40 3.50
CA GLU A 115 -23.41 20.36 2.99
C GLU A 115 -24.11 19.05 3.35
N ARG A 116 -25.44 19.11 3.50
CA ARG A 116 -26.32 18.09 4.07
C ARG A 116 -26.39 16.81 3.19
N ASP A 117 -26.43 15.66 3.86
CA ASP A 117 -26.62 14.32 3.30
C ASP A 117 -28.13 14.03 3.15
N ASP A 118 -28.59 13.88 1.90
CA ASP A 118 -29.93 13.38 1.53
C ASP A 118 -29.83 12.03 0.80
N ASP A 119 -28.84 11.19 1.13
CA ASP A 119 -28.65 9.89 0.47
C ASP A 119 -29.37 8.76 1.23
N GLU A 120 -30.12 7.92 0.52
CA GLU A 120 -30.84 6.79 1.12
C GLU A 120 -29.90 5.78 1.75
N ARG A 121 -30.21 5.34 2.97
CA ARG A 121 -29.38 4.37 3.70
C ARG A 121 -29.63 2.95 3.16
N ILE A 122 -28.76 2.49 2.26
CA ILE A 122 -28.77 1.09 1.80
C ILE A 122 -28.23 0.17 2.89
N ARG A 123 -28.99 -0.89 3.21
CA ARG A 123 -28.53 -1.97 4.09
C ARG A 123 -27.67 -2.95 3.31
N TYR A 124 -26.52 -3.30 3.87
CA TYR A 124 -25.61 -4.30 3.34
C TYR A 124 -24.91 -5.01 4.50
N THR A 125 -24.31 -6.16 4.20
CA THR A 125 -23.43 -6.89 5.12
C THR A 125 -22.01 -6.84 4.54
N TYR A 126 -21.02 -6.64 5.40
CA TYR A 126 -19.62 -6.62 5.01
C TYR A 126 -18.97 -7.98 5.26
N ASP A 127 -18.67 -8.73 4.19
CA ASP A 127 -17.85 -9.95 4.25
C ASP A 127 -16.36 -9.55 4.27
N ARG A 128 -15.82 -9.45 5.47
CA ARG A 128 -14.39 -9.20 5.73
C ARG A 128 -13.49 -10.20 5.02
N LEU A 129 -13.87 -11.47 4.97
CA LEU A 129 -13.06 -12.51 4.36
C LEU A 129 -13.07 -12.37 2.84
N ALA A 130 -14.18 -11.91 2.23
CA ALA A 130 -14.19 -11.57 0.81
C ALA A 130 -13.26 -10.38 0.49
N ALA A 131 -13.26 -9.34 1.34
CA ALA A 131 -12.33 -8.23 1.19
C ALA A 131 -10.86 -8.67 1.30
N VAL A 132 -10.54 -9.52 2.29
CA VAL A 132 -9.19 -10.09 2.43
C VAL A 132 -8.83 -11.00 1.26
N ARG A 133 -9.74 -11.87 0.78
CA ARG A 133 -9.50 -12.71 -0.40
C ARG A 133 -9.18 -11.86 -1.62
N TYR A 134 -9.91 -10.76 -1.82
CA TYR A 134 -9.64 -9.84 -2.91
C TYR A 134 -8.24 -9.21 -2.76
N ALA A 135 -7.93 -8.71 -1.56
CA ALA A 135 -6.63 -8.13 -1.26
C ALA A 135 -5.47 -9.12 -1.47
N GLU A 136 -5.68 -10.41 -1.20
CA GLU A 136 -4.69 -11.47 -1.40
C GLU A 136 -4.54 -11.89 -2.88
N ILE A 137 -5.57 -11.74 -3.70
CA ILE A 137 -5.50 -12.01 -5.14
C ILE A 137 -4.79 -10.87 -5.88
N TRP A 138 -5.13 -9.63 -5.53
CA TRP A 138 -4.73 -8.45 -6.31
C TRP A 138 -3.58 -7.66 -5.70
N TRP A 139 -2.93 -8.10 -4.61
CA TRP A 139 -1.87 -7.30 -3.96
C TRP A 139 -0.71 -6.89 -4.88
N ASN A 140 -0.45 -7.64 -5.96
CA ASN A 140 0.67 -7.45 -6.88
C ASN A 140 0.26 -7.25 -8.35
N ASP A 141 -1.02 -7.04 -8.63
CA ASP A 141 -1.55 -6.81 -9.98
C ASP A 141 -2.82 -5.96 -9.93
N TYR A 142 -3.25 -5.42 -11.07
CA TYR A 142 -4.41 -4.53 -11.13
C TYR A 142 -5.61 -5.25 -11.74
N ASN A 143 -6.75 -5.21 -11.03
CA ASN A 143 -7.97 -5.81 -11.55
C ASN A 143 -8.48 -5.04 -12.78
N PRO A 144 -8.55 -5.68 -13.97
CA PRO A 144 -8.95 -5.03 -15.21
C PRO A 144 -10.42 -4.55 -15.22
N ALA A 145 -11.23 -4.95 -14.24
CA ALA A 145 -12.59 -4.42 -14.06
C ALA A 145 -12.60 -2.95 -13.58
N PHE A 146 -11.47 -2.45 -13.07
CA PHE A 146 -11.35 -1.10 -12.51
C PHE A 146 -10.27 -0.29 -13.23
N HIS A 147 -10.34 1.04 -13.11
CA HIS A 147 -9.29 1.91 -13.62
C HIS A 147 -8.01 1.74 -12.80
N THR A 148 -6.85 1.78 -13.48
CA THR A 148 -5.53 1.69 -12.87
C THR A 148 -4.93 3.08 -12.69
N PHE A 149 -4.47 3.41 -11.49
CA PHE A 149 -3.80 4.67 -11.20
C PHE A 149 -2.30 4.48 -10.94
N SER A 150 -1.52 5.55 -11.12
CA SER A 150 -0.10 5.57 -10.72
C SER A 150 0.05 5.59 -9.18
N VAL A 151 -0.87 6.27 -8.50
CA VAL A 151 -1.04 6.25 -7.04
C VAL A 151 -2.37 5.56 -6.76
N ASP A 152 -2.31 4.31 -6.28
CA ASP A 152 -3.45 3.39 -6.36
C ASP A 152 -3.90 2.86 -4.99
N CYS A 153 -3.26 3.29 -3.90
CA CYS A 153 -3.52 2.79 -2.54
C CYS A 153 -5.01 2.79 -2.17
N THR A 154 -5.71 3.89 -2.41
CA THR A 154 -7.13 4.03 -2.04
C THR A 154 -8.06 3.37 -3.05
N ASN A 155 -7.70 3.36 -4.34
CA ASN A 155 -8.45 2.61 -5.35
C ASN A 155 -8.42 1.10 -5.03
N PHE A 156 -7.26 0.54 -4.71
CA PHE A 156 -7.10 -0.85 -4.27
C PHE A 156 -7.92 -1.16 -3.01
N VAL A 157 -7.79 -0.34 -1.96
CA VAL A 157 -8.55 -0.56 -0.72
C VAL A 157 -10.05 -0.43 -0.98
N SER A 158 -10.48 0.50 -1.81
CA SER A 158 -11.89 0.65 -2.19
C SER A 158 -12.41 -0.59 -2.93
N GLN A 159 -11.61 -1.15 -3.86
CA GLN A 159 -11.96 -2.41 -4.52
C GLN A 159 -12.07 -3.58 -3.53
N CYS A 160 -11.17 -3.66 -2.54
CA CYS A 160 -11.24 -4.68 -1.50
C CYS A 160 -12.55 -4.57 -0.69
N LEU A 161 -12.90 -3.37 -0.23
CA LEU A 161 -14.13 -3.14 0.51
C LEU A 161 -15.38 -3.43 -0.33
N HIS A 162 -15.35 -3.06 -1.61
CA HIS A 162 -16.44 -3.35 -2.54
C HIS A 162 -16.60 -4.85 -2.79
N ALA A 163 -15.49 -5.58 -2.96
CA ALA A 163 -15.51 -7.04 -3.04
C ALA A 163 -16.00 -7.71 -1.75
N GLY A 164 -15.87 -7.02 -0.61
CA GLY A 164 -16.50 -7.35 0.67
C GLY A 164 -18.01 -7.12 0.73
N GLY A 165 -18.64 -6.64 -0.35
CA GLY A 165 -20.10 -6.46 -0.43
C GLY A 165 -20.60 -5.06 -0.07
N ILE A 166 -19.70 -4.09 0.16
CA ILE A 166 -20.13 -2.71 0.41
C ILE A 166 -20.59 -2.06 -0.92
N PRO A 167 -21.84 -1.56 -1.00
CA PRO A 167 -22.36 -0.93 -2.21
C PRO A 167 -21.74 0.46 -2.42
N MET A 168 -21.55 0.81 -3.69
CA MET A 168 -21.16 2.17 -4.08
C MET A 168 -22.35 3.13 -3.95
N MET A 169 -22.11 4.35 -3.47
CA MET A 169 -23.16 5.34 -3.16
C MET A 169 -22.75 6.76 -3.60
N GLY A 170 -23.72 7.66 -3.78
CA GLY A 170 -23.50 9.09 -4.06
C GLY A 170 -23.07 9.48 -5.48
N TYR A 171 -23.16 8.57 -6.45
CA TYR A 171 -23.02 8.90 -7.88
C TYR A 171 -24.10 9.90 -8.32
N PRO A 172 -23.82 10.90 -9.18
CA PRO A 172 -22.58 11.15 -9.93
C PRO A 172 -21.64 12.20 -9.32
N ASN A 173 -21.83 12.62 -8.08
CA ASN A 173 -21.05 13.72 -7.55
C ASN A 173 -19.62 13.27 -7.19
N LYS A 174 -18.59 13.91 -7.77
CA LYS A 174 -17.18 13.57 -7.50
C LYS A 174 -16.72 13.87 -6.08
N THR A 175 -17.28 14.91 -5.47
CA THR A 175 -16.92 15.34 -4.10
C THR A 175 -17.78 14.66 -3.04
N LYS A 176 -18.75 13.83 -3.41
CA LYS A 176 -19.63 13.10 -2.49
C LYS A 176 -19.66 11.60 -2.80
N GLY A 177 -20.12 10.84 -1.81
CA GLY A 177 -20.29 9.39 -1.93
C GLY A 177 -18.98 8.62 -1.93
N TRP A 178 -19.07 7.38 -2.37
CA TRP A 178 -17.95 6.45 -2.57
C TRP A 178 -18.33 5.52 -3.70
N TRP A 179 -17.78 5.79 -4.89
CA TRP A 179 -18.18 5.13 -6.13
C TRP A 179 -17.12 5.26 -7.22
N THR A 180 -17.17 4.31 -8.16
CA THR A 180 -16.41 4.33 -9.42
C THR A 180 -17.25 3.78 -10.58
N ARG A 181 -16.94 4.25 -11.79
CA ARG A 181 -17.46 3.85 -13.09
C ARG A 181 -16.29 3.81 -14.07
N LYS A 182 -16.50 3.22 -15.26
CA LYS A 182 -15.43 2.94 -16.23
C LYS A 182 -14.48 4.12 -16.50
N ASN A 183 -15.02 5.34 -16.62
CA ASN A 183 -14.25 6.56 -16.91
C ASN A 183 -14.48 7.68 -15.89
N ASP A 184 -15.08 7.36 -14.73
CA ASP A 184 -15.44 8.39 -13.76
C ASP A 184 -15.47 7.84 -12.33
N TRP A 185 -15.10 8.65 -11.35
CA TRP A 185 -15.00 8.24 -9.96
C TRP A 185 -15.11 9.41 -8.99
N SER A 186 -15.49 9.09 -7.76
CA SER A 186 -15.41 10.01 -6.62
C SER A 186 -13.99 10.14 -6.10
N TYR A 187 -13.65 11.29 -5.51
CA TYR A 187 -12.35 11.49 -4.85
C TYR A 187 -12.14 10.52 -3.68
N THR A 188 -13.22 10.19 -2.96
CA THR A 188 -13.17 9.23 -1.85
C THR A 188 -12.82 7.81 -2.32
N TRP A 189 -13.07 7.45 -3.58
CA TRP A 189 -12.68 6.15 -4.13
C TRP A 189 -11.17 6.06 -4.43
N THR A 190 -10.51 7.17 -4.76
CA THR A 190 -9.13 7.16 -5.28
C THR A 190 -8.10 7.93 -4.46
N VAL A 191 -8.51 8.89 -3.61
CA VAL A 191 -7.62 9.80 -2.89
C VAL A 191 -7.63 9.52 -1.39
N ALA A 192 -6.46 9.21 -0.83
CA ALA A 192 -6.30 8.81 0.57
C ALA A 192 -6.85 9.84 1.57
N HIS A 193 -6.58 11.12 1.33
CA HIS A 193 -7.09 12.20 2.18
C HIS A 193 -8.61 12.31 2.18
N ALA A 194 -9.24 12.25 0.99
CA ALA A 194 -10.69 12.28 0.88
C ALA A 194 -11.33 11.05 1.56
N PHE A 195 -10.72 9.87 1.35
CA PHE A 195 -11.19 8.62 1.91
C PHE A 195 -11.13 8.57 3.43
N ARG A 196 -10.04 9.05 4.04
CA ARG A 196 -9.93 9.15 5.51
C ARG A 196 -11.06 9.99 6.11
N TRP A 197 -11.40 11.12 5.51
CA TRP A 197 -12.49 11.97 6.00
C TRP A 197 -13.86 11.32 5.80
N TYR A 198 -14.04 10.65 4.67
CA TYR A 198 -15.23 9.85 4.41
C TYR A 198 -15.43 8.78 5.50
N LEU A 199 -14.41 7.98 5.83
CA LEU A 199 -14.48 6.96 6.88
C LEU A 199 -14.84 7.53 8.27
N SER A 200 -14.40 8.75 8.59
CA SER A 200 -14.72 9.38 9.89
C SER A 200 -16.15 9.92 9.99
N GLY A 201 -16.75 10.33 8.88
CA GLY A 201 -18.01 11.10 8.88
C GLY A 201 -19.20 10.40 8.23
N SER A 202 -18.95 9.35 7.45
CA SER A 202 -19.95 8.70 6.62
C SER A 202 -21.07 8.06 7.44
N LYS A 203 -22.32 8.47 7.15
CA LYS A 203 -23.53 7.84 7.67
C LYS A 203 -24.16 6.85 6.69
N THR A 204 -23.74 6.89 5.41
CA THR A 204 -24.29 6.14 4.27
C THR A 204 -23.14 5.57 3.42
N GLY A 205 -23.27 4.36 2.89
CA GLY A 205 -22.13 3.65 2.28
C GLY A 205 -21.22 3.05 3.35
N ILE A 206 -19.89 3.18 3.24
CA ILE A 206 -18.95 2.58 4.21
C ILE A 206 -19.21 3.17 5.59
N GLN A 207 -19.52 2.30 6.56
CA GLN A 207 -19.63 2.68 7.96
C GLN A 207 -18.39 2.20 8.71
N ALA A 208 -17.75 3.08 9.46
CA ALA A 208 -16.53 2.75 10.20
C ALA A 208 -16.52 3.39 11.59
N ILE A 209 -15.77 2.78 12.50
CA ILE A 209 -15.49 3.28 13.84
C ILE A 209 -13.99 3.52 13.95
N GLU A 210 -13.60 4.75 14.24
CA GLU A 210 -12.21 5.07 14.54
C GLU A 210 -11.77 4.37 15.84
N LYS A 211 -10.67 3.63 15.77
CA LYS A 211 -10.05 2.91 16.88
C LYS A 211 -8.82 3.68 17.37
N LYS A 212 -8.50 3.50 18.65
CA LYS A 212 -7.38 4.21 19.29
C LYS A 212 -6.03 3.56 19.01
N SER A 213 -6.02 2.29 18.62
CA SER A 213 -4.79 1.51 18.49
C SER A 213 -4.95 0.40 17.44
N PRO A 214 -3.85 -0.03 16.80
CA PRO A 214 -3.86 -1.03 15.72
C PRO A 214 -4.30 -2.42 16.19
N GLU A 215 -4.10 -2.77 17.46
CA GLU A 215 -4.50 -4.07 18.04
C GLU A 215 -6.02 -4.28 17.99
N GLN A 216 -6.78 -3.19 18.01
CA GLN A 216 -8.25 -3.19 17.97
C GLN A 216 -8.80 -3.45 16.57
N LEU A 217 -7.95 -3.45 15.54
CA LEU A 217 -8.35 -3.75 14.17
C LEU A 217 -8.49 -5.24 13.95
N SER A 218 -9.37 -5.60 13.03
CA SER A 218 -9.67 -6.94 12.57
C SER A 218 -9.36 -7.08 11.09
N LEU A 219 -9.47 -8.30 10.57
CA LEU A 219 -9.36 -8.54 9.13
C LEU A 219 -10.37 -7.69 8.34
N GLY A 220 -9.92 -7.14 7.22
CA GLY A 220 -10.72 -6.24 6.38
C GLY A 220 -10.86 -4.81 6.94
N ASP A 221 -10.20 -4.48 8.04
CA ASP A 221 -10.14 -3.10 8.53
C ASP A 221 -9.08 -2.27 7.80
N VAL A 222 -9.16 -0.95 7.94
CA VAL A 222 -8.36 0.00 7.17
C VAL A 222 -7.44 0.81 8.07
N ILE A 223 -6.24 1.12 7.57
CA ILE A 223 -5.32 2.08 8.18
C ILE A 223 -5.04 3.19 7.18
N CYS A 224 -5.19 4.44 7.62
CA CYS A 224 -4.77 5.61 6.86
C CYS A 224 -3.52 6.21 7.49
N TYR A 225 -2.58 6.64 6.65
CA TYR A 225 -1.27 7.17 7.03
C TYR A 225 -1.13 8.61 6.54
N ASP A 226 -0.67 9.48 7.43
CA ASP A 226 -0.15 10.81 7.12
C ASP A 226 1.35 10.74 7.41
N PHE A 227 2.16 10.62 6.36
CA PHE A 227 3.58 10.32 6.50
C PHE A 227 4.35 11.49 7.10
N GLN A 228 3.95 12.73 6.82
CA GLN A 228 4.65 13.95 7.22
C GLN A 228 4.12 14.54 8.53
N GLY A 229 2.95 14.09 8.99
CA GLY A 229 2.25 14.62 10.16
C GLY A 229 1.68 16.02 9.93
N ASP A 230 1.38 16.39 8.68
CA ASP A 230 0.89 17.73 8.30
C ASP A 230 -0.65 17.82 8.23
N GLY A 231 -1.33 16.71 8.52
CA GLY A 231 -2.79 16.57 8.45
C GLY A 231 -3.30 16.07 7.09
N ARG A 232 -2.44 15.98 6.07
CA ARG A 232 -2.77 15.34 4.79
C ARG A 232 -2.49 13.84 4.88
N PHE A 233 -3.46 13.02 4.47
CA PHE A 233 -3.29 11.57 4.49
C PHE A 233 -2.85 11.13 3.09
N ASP A 234 -1.77 10.38 3.03
CA ASP A 234 -1.05 10.03 1.79
C ASP A 234 -1.31 8.60 1.37
N HIS A 235 -1.58 7.71 2.33
CA HIS A 235 -1.63 6.28 2.07
C HIS A 235 -2.75 5.59 2.84
N THR A 236 -3.25 4.52 2.25
CA THR A 236 -4.32 3.69 2.81
C THR A 236 -3.96 2.22 2.60
N THR A 237 -4.15 1.40 3.63
CA THR A 237 -3.88 -0.05 3.59
C THR A 237 -5.06 -0.82 4.17
N ILE A 238 -5.13 -2.13 3.86
CA ILE A 238 -6.13 -3.03 4.40
C ILE A 238 -5.48 -4.16 5.21
N VAL A 239 -6.04 -4.46 6.38
CA VAL A 239 -5.59 -5.53 7.28
C VAL A 239 -5.99 -6.89 6.72
N VAL A 240 -5.00 -7.76 6.46
CA VAL A 240 -5.22 -9.11 5.90
C VAL A 240 -4.82 -10.24 6.83
N ALA A 241 -3.97 -9.94 7.81
CA ALA A 241 -3.55 -10.90 8.84
C ALA A 241 -3.19 -10.18 10.13
N LYS A 242 -2.92 -10.96 11.18
CA LYS A 242 -2.26 -10.50 12.40
C LYS A 242 -1.03 -11.33 12.66
N ASP A 243 0.00 -10.69 13.17
CA ASP A 243 1.21 -11.35 13.61
C ASP A 243 1.00 -12.07 14.97
N LYS A 244 2.05 -12.71 15.50
CA LYS A 244 1.94 -13.44 16.78
C LYS A 244 1.82 -12.56 18.02
N GLN A 245 1.95 -11.24 17.87
CA GLN A 245 1.70 -10.26 18.93
C GLN A 245 0.31 -9.62 18.79
N GLY A 246 -0.51 -10.09 17.84
CA GLY A 246 -1.85 -9.54 17.59
C GLY A 246 -1.86 -8.25 16.80
N MET A 247 -0.71 -7.86 16.22
CA MET A 247 -0.57 -6.64 15.46
C MET A 247 -0.89 -6.85 13.97
N PRO A 248 -1.54 -5.88 13.29
CA PRO A 248 -1.95 -6.06 11.91
C PRO A 248 -0.79 -6.26 10.93
N LEU A 249 -1.04 -7.09 9.92
CA LEU A 249 -0.27 -7.21 8.69
C LEU A 249 -1.18 -6.77 7.54
N VAL A 250 -0.66 -5.95 6.64
CA VAL A 250 -1.46 -5.23 5.65
C VAL A 250 -1.03 -5.52 4.22
N ASN A 251 -2.00 -5.45 3.31
CA ASN A 251 -1.75 -5.36 1.87
C ASN A 251 -1.99 -3.92 1.39
N ALA A 252 -1.23 -3.50 0.38
CA ALA A 252 -1.31 -2.15 -0.16
C ALA A 252 -0.79 -2.05 -1.60
N HIS A 253 -1.24 -1.02 -2.31
CA HIS A 253 -0.73 -0.62 -3.64
C HIS A 253 0.17 0.64 -3.57
N THR A 254 0.52 1.23 -4.73
CA THR A 254 1.50 2.32 -4.95
C THR A 254 2.95 1.84 -4.80
N SER A 255 3.22 1.09 -3.74
CA SER A 255 4.38 0.21 -3.61
C SER A 255 3.84 -1.13 -3.15
N ASN A 256 3.46 -1.96 -4.14
CA ASN A 256 2.70 -3.19 -3.92
C ASN A 256 3.34 -4.05 -2.84
N SER A 257 2.59 -4.31 -1.78
CA SER A 257 3.06 -4.96 -0.57
C SER A 257 2.02 -5.97 -0.10
N ARG A 258 2.48 -7.14 0.36
CA ARG A 258 1.64 -8.16 0.97
C ARG A 258 2.17 -8.57 2.34
N MET A 259 1.26 -8.65 3.31
CA MET A 259 1.54 -8.99 4.71
C MET A 259 2.65 -8.13 5.34
N ARG A 260 2.75 -6.87 4.91
CA ARG A 260 3.70 -5.90 5.48
C ARG A 260 3.27 -5.50 6.87
N TYR A 261 4.22 -5.19 7.75
CA TYR A 261 3.87 -4.73 9.08
C TYR A 261 3.17 -3.37 9.05
N TRP A 262 2.09 -3.24 9.82
CA TRP A 262 1.20 -2.07 9.78
C TRP A 262 1.88 -0.73 10.02
N SER A 263 2.96 -0.68 10.81
CA SER A 263 3.59 0.60 11.19
C SER A 263 4.26 1.31 10.01
N TYR A 264 4.55 0.60 8.92
CA TYR A 264 5.15 1.19 7.71
C TYR A 264 6.48 1.94 7.96
N GLU A 265 7.12 1.74 9.13
CA GLU A 265 8.39 2.39 9.50
C GLU A 265 9.54 2.02 8.55
N ASP A 266 9.45 0.88 7.89
CA ASP A 266 10.40 0.43 6.87
C ASP A 266 10.10 0.96 5.46
N SER A 267 9.19 1.94 5.32
CA SER A 267 8.86 2.56 4.04
C SER A 267 9.88 3.61 3.62
N THR A 268 10.02 3.80 2.32
CA THR A 268 10.77 4.94 1.75
C THR A 268 10.05 6.27 1.97
N ALA A 269 8.73 6.25 2.23
CA ALA A 269 7.94 7.43 2.56
C ALA A 269 7.89 7.73 4.07
N TYR A 270 8.47 6.86 4.92
CA TYR A 270 8.42 7.03 6.37
C TYR A 270 9.12 8.32 6.82
N THR A 271 8.49 9.03 7.74
CA THR A 271 9.12 10.07 8.55
C THR A 271 8.84 9.83 10.03
N SER A 272 9.63 10.40 10.92
CA SER A 272 9.39 10.33 12.37
C SER A 272 8.08 11.00 12.81
N ASN A 273 7.45 11.80 11.95
CA ASN A 273 6.22 12.53 12.25
C ASN A 273 4.96 11.75 11.86
N ILE A 274 5.10 10.54 11.31
CA ILE A 274 3.99 9.73 10.80
C ILE A 274 2.82 9.65 11.78
N GLN A 275 1.62 9.93 11.30
CA GLN A 275 0.37 9.80 12.03
C GLN A 275 -0.51 8.72 11.41
N TYR A 276 -1.35 8.11 12.24
CA TYR A 276 -2.22 7.00 11.83
C TYR A 276 -3.68 7.30 12.17
N LYS A 277 -4.57 6.77 11.33
CA LYS A 277 -5.98 6.59 11.66
C LYS A 277 -6.38 5.15 11.43
N PHE A 278 -6.94 4.54 12.47
CA PHE A 278 -7.32 3.13 12.48
C PHE A 278 -8.84 3.05 12.36
N PHE A 279 -9.34 2.41 11.31
CA PHE A 279 -10.77 2.33 11.04
C PHE A 279 -11.25 0.89 11.06
N HIS A 280 -12.11 0.59 12.03
CA HIS A 280 -12.87 -0.64 12.06
C HIS A 280 -14.10 -0.52 11.18
N ILE A 281 -14.16 -1.25 10.08
CA ILE A 281 -15.32 -1.23 9.18
C ILE A 281 -16.45 -2.01 9.84
N ILE A 282 -17.66 -1.47 9.92
CA ILE A 282 -18.77 -2.12 10.61
C ILE A 282 -19.33 -3.25 9.74
N ASP A 283 -19.33 -4.46 10.26
CA ASP A 283 -20.07 -5.60 9.75
C ASP A 283 -21.37 -5.77 10.54
N HIS A 284 -22.50 -5.64 9.85
CA HIS A 284 -23.82 -5.95 10.42
C HIS A 284 -24.04 -7.47 10.31
N ILE A 285 -23.48 -8.23 11.25
CA ILE A 285 -23.76 -9.66 11.45
C ILE A 285 -24.73 -9.81 12.62
#